data_AF-A0A7C4KPN2-F1
#
_entry.id   AF-A0A7C4KPN2-F1
#
_cell.length_a   1.000
_cell.length_b   1.000
_cell.length_c   1.000
_cell.angle_alpha   90.00
_cell.angle_beta   90.00
_cell.angle_gamma   90.00
#
_symmetry.space_group_name_H-M   'P 1'
#
loop_
_entity.id
_entity.type
_entity.pdbx_description
1 polymer ?
#
loop_
_entity_poly.entity_id
_entity_poly.type
_entity_poly.pdbx_seq_one_letter_code
_entity_poly.pdbx_strand_id
1 'polypeptide(L)'
;MTKPTSDRLDAYFVHLAAVSPPALRVWTAANETEFCAAVEDAVHATLFQIEAGARQYAVLEERGLSLLLAQLLAAGSLSAVAEGYHNGHVDVTVSHPAGLTCAMLGECKLYDGFRHHCEGCEQLLKRYTSGRSPRAFCLDFINKPGMYEKLKKLREEFDAKRPLDQLDNATDHRIKGAFVTAHKHFTAAVVEVLHLGCNVYHPEAVPPGPQEQGTDG
;
A
#
# COMPACT_ATOMS: atom_id res chain seq x y z
N MET A 1 -30.41 -17.58 -11.51
CA MET A 1 -29.72 -16.40 -12.06
C MET A 1 -28.99 -16.83 -13.32
N THR A 2 -29.33 -16.25 -14.47
CA THR A 2 -28.60 -16.48 -15.73
C THR A 2 -27.21 -15.87 -15.61
N LYS A 3 -26.16 -16.64 -15.93
CA LYS A 3 -24.81 -16.10 -16.02
C LYS A 3 -24.81 -14.96 -17.05
N PRO A 4 -24.07 -13.86 -16.82
CA PRO A 4 -23.90 -12.83 -17.84
C PRO A 4 -23.39 -13.47 -19.14
N THR A 5 -23.98 -13.12 -20.29
CA THR A 5 -23.44 -13.50 -21.60
C THR A 5 -22.16 -12.69 -21.85
N SER A 6 -21.25 -13.20 -22.70
CA SER A 6 -19.95 -12.52 -22.97
C SER A 6 -20.13 -11.10 -23.52
N ASP A 7 -21.27 -10.83 -24.15
CA ASP A 7 -21.68 -9.55 -24.75
C ASP A 7 -21.79 -8.40 -23.72
N ARG A 8 -21.73 -8.69 -22.41
CA ARG A 8 -21.73 -7.68 -21.35
C ARG A 8 -20.38 -7.45 -20.68
N LEU A 9 -19.35 -8.22 -21.03
CA LEU A 9 -17.99 -7.99 -20.52
C LEU A 9 -17.41 -6.70 -21.09
N ASP A 10 -17.62 -6.42 -22.37
CA ASP A 10 -17.22 -5.15 -22.98
C ASP A 10 -17.90 -3.96 -22.30
N ALA A 11 -19.20 -4.07 -22.02
CA ALA A 11 -19.94 -3.04 -21.28
C ALA A 11 -19.40 -2.86 -19.84
N TYR A 12 -19.00 -3.95 -19.18
CA TYR A 12 -18.36 -3.89 -17.86
C TYR A 12 -16.99 -3.20 -17.93
N PHE A 13 -16.14 -3.52 -18.91
CA PHE A 13 -14.85 -2.86 -19.08
C PHE A 13 -14.98 -1.39 -19.47
N VAL A 14 -15.97 -1.02 -20.29
CA VAL A 14 -16.31 0.39 -20.58
C VAL A 14 -16.72 1.12 -19.30
N HIS A 15 -17.57 0.50 -18.47
CA HIS A 15 -17.93 1.06 -17.18
C HIS A 15 -16.71 1.21 -16.26
N LEU A 16 -15.88 0.17 -16.15
CA LEU A 16 -14.68 0.16 -15.32
C LEU A 16 -13.68 1.23 -15.77
N ALA A 17 -13.51 1.41 -17.08
CA ALA A 17 -12.70 2.50 -17.66
C ALA A 17 -13.18 3.88 -17.18
N ALA A 18 -14.49 4.07 -17.03
CA ALA A 18 -15.08 5.33 -16.64
C ALA A 18 -15.01 5.59 -15.12
N VAL A 19 -15.19 4.55 -14.29
CA VAL A 19 -15.31 4.72 -12.83
C VAL A 19 -14.04 4.38 -12.05
N SER A 20 -13.19 3.50 -12.59
CA SER A 20 -11.92 3.09 -11.97
C SER A 20 -10.90 2.72 -13.06
N PRO A 21 -10.34 3.71 -13.79
CA PRO A 21 -9.31 3.46 -14.80
C PRO A 21 -8.12 2.61 -14.31
N PRO A 22 -7.62 2.76 -13.06
CA PRO A 22 -6.56 1.89 -12.53
C PRO A 22 -6.99 0.43 -12.42
N ALA A 23 -8.23 0.16 -12.00
CA ALA A 23 -8.72 -1.21 -11.92
C ALA A 23 -8.77 -1.86 -13.30
N LEU A 24 -9.26 -1.14 -14.33
CA LEU A 24 -9.21 -1.67 -15.70
C LEU A 24 -7.76 -2.05 -16.09
N ARG A 25 -6.78 -1.18 -15.81
CA ARG A 25 -5.37 -1.48 -16.10
C ARG A 25 -4.85 -2.70 -15.32
N VAL A 26 -5.28 -2.91 -14.07
CA VAL A 26 -4.96 -4.13 -13.31
C VAL A 26 -5.54 -5.36 -13.98
N TRP A 27 -6.78 -5.30 -14.47
CA TRP A 27 -7.45 -6.40 -15.14
C TRP A 27 -6.83 -6.75 -16.50
N THR A 28 -6.33 -5.74 -17.22
CA THR A 28 -5.77 -5.90 -18.56
C THR A 28 -4.25 -5.96 -18.60
N ALA A 29 -3.57 -5.99 -17.44
CA ALA A 29 -2.13 -6.05 -17.37
C ALA A 29 -1.62 -7.34 -18.03
N ALA A 30 -0.69 -7.20 -18.98
CA ALA A 30 -0.15 -8.35 -19.71
C ALA A 30 1.06 -8.98 -19.00
N ASN A 31 1.68 -8.26 -18.08
CA ASN A 31 2.87 -8.67 -17.35
C ASN A 31 2.91 -8.04 -15.95
N GLU A 32 3.86 -8.50 -15.14
CA GLU A 32 4.00 -8.08 -13.75
C GLU A 32 4.36 -6.59 -13.59
N THR A 33 5.14 -6.02 -14.51
CA THR A 33 5.48 -4.59 -14.49
C THR A 33 4.26 -3.71 -14.71
N GLU A 34 3.44 -4.02 -15.71
CA GLU A 34 2.17 -3.34 -15.97
C GLU A 34 1.20 -3.48 -14.79
N PHE A 35 1.14 -4.69 -14.22
CA PHE A 35 0.31 -4.98 -13.05
C PHE A 35 0.73 -4.10 -11.86
N CYS A 36 2.01 -4.09 -11.49
CA CYS A 36 2.51 -3.28 -10.38
C CYS A 36 2.24 -1.79 -10.62
N ALA A 37 2.51 -1.26 -11.82
CA ALA A 37 2.22 0.13 -12.13
C ALA A 37 0.72 0.47 -12.00
N ALA A 38 -0.16 -0.43 -12.44
CA ALA A 38 -1.61 -0.25 -12.30
C ALA A 38 -2.08 -0.31 -10.85
N VAL A 39 -1.51 -1.20 -10.03
CA VAL A 39 -1.78 -1.28 -8.58
C VAL A 39 -1.32 0.00 -7.88
N GLU A 40 -0.14 0.52 -8.20
CA GLU A 40 0.35 1.79 -7.65
C GLU A 40 -0.60 2.96 -7.92
N ASP A 41 -1.14 3.04 -9.14
CA ASP A 41 -2.12 4.06 -9.51
C ASP A 41 -3.44 3.88 -8.74
N ALA A 42 -3.86 2.64 -8.51
CA ALA A 42 -5.05 2.33 -7.72
C ALA A 42 -4.86 2.72 -6.26
N VAL A 43 -3.71 2.36 -5.66
CA VAL A 43 -3.33 2.77 -4.30
C VAL A 43 -3.34 4.29 -4.20
N HIS A 44 -2.69 4.99 -5.12
CA HIS A 44 -2.66 6.46 -5.15
C HIS A 44 -4.07 7.07 -5.19
N ALA A 45 -4.96 6.56 -6.03
CA ALA A 45 -6.36 7.00 -6.08
C ALA A 45 -7.09 6.74 -4.75
N THR A 46 -6.83 5.61 -4.08
CA THR A 46 -7.37 5.30 -2.76
C THR A 46 -6.81 6.21 -1.68
N LEU A 47 -5.53 6.59 -1.73
CA LEU A 47 -4.94 7.53 -0.76
C LEU A 47 -5.71 8.86 -0.75
N PHE A 48 -6.08 9.40 -1.90
CA PHE A 48 -6.91 10.62 -1.97
C PHE A 48 -8.25 10.48 -1.26
N GLN A 49 -8.89 9.30 -1.31
CA GLN A 49 -10.16 9.06 -0.63
C GLN A 49 -9.97 9.00 0.89
N ILE A 50 -8.90 8.35 1.36
CA ILE A 50 -8.55 8.30 2.78
C ILE A 50 -8.23 9.72 3.29
N GLU A 51 -7.42 10.48 2.54
CA GLU A 51 -7.05 11.85 2.88
C GLU A 51 -8.27 12.79 2.93
N ALA A 52 -9.23 12.63 2.01
CA ALA A 52 -10.48 13.39 2.04
C ALA A 52 -11.33 13.10 3.30
N GLY A 53 -11.21 11.90 3.87
CA GLY A 53 -11.84 11.49 5.11
C GLY A 53 -10.93 11.57 6.35
N ALA A 54 -9.79 12.28 6.28
CA ALA A 54 -8.79 12.30 7.34
C ALA A 54 -9.38 12.63 8.72
N ARG A 55 -10.35 13.55 8.81
CA ARG A 55 -11.01 13.89 10.08
C ARG A 55 -11.66 12.68 10.76
N GLN A 56 -12.30 11.81 9.97
CA GLN A 56 -12.98 10.61 10.44
C GLN A 56 -12.00 9.47 10.68
N TYR A 57 -10.94 9.36 9.87
CA TYR A 57 -10.03 8.23 9.92
C TYR A 57 -8.82 8.44 10.84
N ALA A 58 -8.56 9.66 11.30
CA ALA A 58 -7.48 9.97 12.24
C ALA A 58 -7.54 9.19 13.57
N VAL A 59 -8.73 8.71 13.96
CA VAL A 59 -8.94 7.94 15.19
C VAL A 59 -8.66 6.44 15.01
N LEU A 60 -8.48 5.98 13.77
CA LEU A 60 -8.22 4.57 13.49
C LEU A 60 -6.75 4.25 13.81
N GLU A 61 -6.56 3.09 14.43
CA GLU A 61 -5.23 2.50 14.60
C GLU A 61 -4.72 1.90 13.28
N GLU A 62 -3.44 1.53 13.24
CA GLU A 62 -2.75 1.01 12.05
C GLU A 62 -3.57 -0.06 11.32
N ARG A 63 -4.01 -1.11 12.04
CA ARG A 63 -4.82 -2.20 11.48
C ARG A 63 -6.14 -1.71 10.89
N GLY A 64 -6.78 -0.72 11.51
CA GLY A 64 -8.01 -0.12 11.00
C GLY A 64 -7.80 0.63 9.69
N LEU A 65 -6.67 1.34 9.56
CA LEU A 65 -6.30 2.05 8.35
C LEU A 65 -5.87 1.09 7.23
N SER A 66 -5.12 0.03 7.54
CA SER A 66 -4.77 -1.05 6.60
C SER A 66 -6.03 -1.74 6.05
N LEU A 67 -6.99 -2.05 6.93
CA LEU A 67 -8.27 -2.64 6.54
C LEU A 67 -9.08 -1.69 5.65
N LEU A 68 -9.14 -0.40 6.00
CA LEU A 68 -9.81 0.62 5.20
C LEU A 68 -9.21 0.71 3.79
N LEU A 69 -7.87 0.73 3.67
CA LEU A 69 -7.18 0.72 2.39
C LEU A 69 -7.57 -0.50 1.54
N ALA A 70 -7.49 -1.71 2.11
CA ALA A 70 -7.86 -2.93 1.39
C ALA A 70 -9.33 -2.92 0.96
N GLN A 71 -10.25 -2.47 1.83
CA GLN A 71 -11.68 -2.37 1.52
C GLN A 71 -11.97 -1.37 0.40
N LEU A 72 -11.30 -0.22 0.39
CA LEU A 72 -11.47 0.77 -0.68
C LEU A 72 -10.90 0.28 -2.01
N LEU A 73 -9.76 -0.42 -1.99
CA LEU A 73 -9.21 -1.07 -3.19
C LEU A 73 -10.19 -2.15 -3.72
N ALA A 74 -10.74 -2.96 -2.84
CA ALA A 74 -11.73 -3.99 -3.19
C ALA A 74 -13.02 -3.37 -3.76
N ALA A 75 -13.54 -2.31 -3.13
CA ALA A 75 -14.67 -1.55 -3.63
C ALA A 75 -14.38 -0.93 -5.01
N GLY A 76 -13.11 -0.61 -5.29
CA GLY A 76 -12.61 -0.18 -6.59
C GLY A 76 -12.51 -1.28 -7.66
N SER A 77 -13.03 -2.49 -7.40
CA SER A 77 -12.96 -3.68 -8.27
C SER A 77 -11.57 -4.32 -8.40
N LEU A 78 -10.69 -4.13 -7.42
CA LEU A 78 -9.43 -4.88 -7.32
C LEU A 78 -9.61 -6.12 -6.44
N SER A 79 -8.83 -7.17 -6.70
CA SER A 79 -8.73 -8.33 -5.80
C SER A 79 -7.78 -8.01 -4.64
N ALA A 80 -8.20 -7.12 -3.76
CA ALA A 80 -7.46 -6.71 -2.57
C ALA A 80 -8.00 -7.38 -1.30
N VAL A 81 -7.11 -7.88 -0.46
CA VAL A 81 -7.45 -8.47 0.85
C VAL A 81 -6.59 -7.86 1.95
N ALA A 82 -7.18 -7.67 3.13
CA ALA A 82 -6.47 -7.31 4.34
C ALA A 82 -5.98 -8.58 5.07
N GLU A 83 -4.87 -8.46 5.82
CA GLU A 83 -4.32 -9.53 6.66
C GLU A 83 -4.08 -10.86 5.92
N GLY A 84 -3.72 -10.79 4.63
CA GLY A 84 -3.45 -11.95 3.80
C GLY A 84 -2.27 -12.77 4.31
N TYR A 85 -2.39 -14.10 4.31
CA TYR A 85 -1.30 -14.97 4.79
C TYR A 85 -0.30 -15.28 3.67
N HIS A 86 0.89 -14.69 3.75
CA HIS A 86 2.03 -14.96 2.89
C HIS A 86 3.27 -15.17 3.75
N ASN A 87 3.46 -16.38 4.30
CA ASN A 87 4.51 -16.69 5.28
C ASN A 87 4.48 -15.78 6.54
N GLY A 88 3.30 -15.21 6.82
CA GLY A 88 2.99 -14.24 7.87
C GLY A 88 1.82 -13.34 7.44
N HIS A 89 1.34 -12.46 8.32
CA HIS A 89 0.21 -11.58 8.02
C HIS A 89 0.70 -10.32 7.30
N VAL A 90 0.38 -10.22 6.02
CA VAL A 90 0.61 -9.01 5.21
C VAL A 90 -0.59 -8.09 5.39
N ASP A 91 -0.36 -6.81 5.67
CA ASP A 91 -1.44 -5.84 5.87
C ASP A 91 -2.39 -5.75 4.67
N VAL A 92 -1.84 -5.65 3.46
CA VAL A 92 -2.60 -5.59 2.21
C VAL A 92 -1.96 -6.48 1.16
N THR A 93 -2.76 -7.32 0.51
CA THR A 93 -2.35 -8.05 -0.70
C THR A 93 -3.28 -7.69 -1.85
N VAL A 94 -2.71 -7.29 -2.98
CA VAL A 94 -3.46 -7.08 -4.22
C VAL A 94 -3.00 -8.12 -5.24
N SER A 95 -3.94 -8.93 -5.72
CA SER A 95 -3.67 -10.01 -6.69
C SER A 95 -4.25 -9.68 -8.06
N HIS A 96 -3.63 -10.21 -9.11
CA HIS A 96 -4.20 -10.08 -10.46
C HIS A 96 -5.49 -10.93 -10.58
N PRO A 97 -6.60 -10.36 -11.10
CA PRO A 97 -7.92 -11.01 -11.04
C PRO A 97 -8.13 -12.12 -12.08
N ALA A 98 -7.36 -12.15 -13.17
CA ALA A 98 -7.71 -12.93 -14.37
C ALA A 98 -6.60 -13.82 -14.97
N GLY A 99 -5.57 -14.22 -14.21
CA GLY A 99 -4.67 -15.31 -14.65
C GLY A 99 -3.17 -15.10 -14.54
N LEU A 100 -2.68 -13.88 -14.29
CA LEU A 100 -1.27 -13.72 -13.87
C LEU A 100 -1.13 -14.20 -12.43
N THR A 101 -0.14 -15.04 -12.16
CA THR A 101 0.20 -15.48 -10.79
C THR A 101 1.08 -14.43 -10.10
N CYS A 102 0.71 -13.16 -10.19
CA CYS A 102 1.41 -12.04 -9.56
C CYS A 102 0.54 -11.39 -8.49
N ALA A 103 1.20 -10.93 -7.43
CA ALA A 103 0.61 -10.18 -6.35
C ALA A 103 1.59 -9.10 -5.89
N MET A 104 1.05 -7.94 -5.52
CA MET A 104 1.80 -6.85 -4.90
C MET A 104 1.43 -6.82 -3.42
N LEU A 105 2.44 -6.95 -2.57
CA LEU A 105 2.32 -6.95 -1.13
C LEU A 105 2.50 -5.52 -0.60
N GLY A 106 1.66 -5.15 0.36
CA GLY A 106 1.65 -3.86 1.03
C GLY A 106 1.78 -4.02 2.52
N GLU A 107 2.76 -3.34 3.11
CA GLU A 107 2.88 -3.17 4.56
C GLU A 107 2.50 -1.74 4.91
N CYS A 108 1.67 -1.57 5.92
CA CYS A 108 1.19 -0.28 6.37
C CYS A 108 1.72 0.01 7.77
N LYS A 109 2.05 1.27 8.03
CA LYS A 109 2.52 1.72 9.33
C LYS A 109 1.82 3.00 9.74
N LEU A 110 1.51 3.18 11.01
CA LEU A 110 1.34 4.52 11.56
C LEU A 110 2.71 5.16 11.71
N TYR A 111 2.88 6.37 11.17
CA TYR A 111 4.20 7.00 11.14
C TYR A 111 4.77 7.24 12.55
N ASP A 112 5.86 6.54 12.84
CA ASP A 112 6.68 6.72 14.04
C ASP A 112 8.18 6.84 13.74
N GLY A 113 8.50 7.29 12.52
CA GLY A 113 9.87 7.57 12.08
C GLY A 113 10.60 6.37 11.47
N PHE A 114 11.86 6.61 11.12
CA PHE A 114 12.65 5.73 10.26
C PHE A 114 12.81 4.30 10.75
N ARG A 115 13.05 4.10 12.06
CA ARG A 115 13.21 2.75 12.61
C ARG A 115 11.94 1.93 12.41
N HIS A 116 10.78 2.50 12.74
CA HIS A 116 9.49 1.82 12.64
C HIS A 116 9.12 1.53 11.17
N HIS A 117 9.38 2.47 10.27
CA HIS A 117 9.23 2.25 8.84
C HIS A 117 10.14 1.12 8.32
N CYS A 118 11.42 1.09 8.73
CA CYS A 118 12.34 0.03 8.38
C CYS A 118 11.89 -1.33 8.91
N GLU A 119 11.31 -1.41 10.11
CA GLU A 119 10.73 -2.65 10.65
C GLU A 119 9.61 -3.18 9.74
N GLY A 120 8.75 -2.30 9.21
CA GLY A 120 7.75 -2.68 8.21
C GLY A 120 8.37 -3.22 6.91
N CYS A 121 9.38 -2.52 6.38
CA CYS A 121 10.12 -2.97 5.20
C CYS A 121 10.81 -4.33 5.43
N GLU A 122 11.33 -4.57 6.64
CA GLU A 122 11.95 -5.84 7.01
C GLU A 122 10.93 -6.99 6.95
N GLN A 123 9.68 -6.77 7.37
CA GLN A 123 8.63 -7.77 7.27
C GLN A 123 8.36 -8.14 5.80
N LEU A 124 8.20 -7.13 4.93
CA LEU A 124 8.04 -7.36 3.48
C LEU A 124 9.19 -8.16 2.89
N LEU A 125 10.43 -7.73 3.15
CA LEU A 125 11.62 -8.24 2.47
C LEU A 125 12.15 -9.56 3.02
N LYS A 126 11.92 -9.87 4.30
CA LYS A 126 12.47 -11.08 4.94
C LYS A 126 11.42 -12.14 5.24
N ARG A 127 10.15 -11.76 5.41
CA ARG A 127 9.09 -12.69 5.80
C ARG A 127 8.14 -12.96 4.65
N TYR A 128 7.65 -11.91 3.99
CA TYR A 128 6.48 -12.06 3.13
C TYR A 128 6.81 -12.30 1.66
N THR A 129 7.80 -11.59 1.11
CA THR A 129 8.23 -11.82 -0.26
C THR A 129 9.06 -13.10 -0.36
N SER A 130 8.85 -13.84 -1.45
CA SER A 130 9.72 -14.95 -1.85
C SER A 130 10.85 -14.49 -2.78
N GLY A 131 10.90 -13.19 -3.11
CA GLY A 131 11.76 -12.62 -4.15
C GLY A 131 11.25 -12.84 -5.57
N ARG A 132 10.06 -13.45 -5.75
CA ARG A 132 9.40 -13.56 -7.07
C ARG A 132 8.69 -12.27 -7.47
N SER A 133 7.97 -11.65 -6.53
CA SER A 133 7.37 -10.34 -6.75
C SER A 133 8.49 -9.29 -6.79
N PRO A 134 8.67 -8.57 -7.92
CA PRO A 134 9.75 -7.60 -8.07
C PRO A 134 9.47 -6.32 -7.29
N ARG A 135 8.23 -6.11 -6.85
CA ARG A 135 7.76 -4.86 -6.25
C ARG A 135 6.84 -5.14 -5.07
N ALA A 136 7.06 -4.41 -3.98
CA ALA A 136 6.15 -4.27 -2.86
C ALA A 136 5.98 -2.78 -2.52
N PHE A 137 5.06 -2.44 -1.60
CA PHE A 137 4.97 -1.07 -1.08
C PHE A 137 4.95 -1.04 0.44
N CYS A 138 5.57 -0.02 1.01
CA CYS A 138 5.43 0.33 2.42
C CYS A 138 4.76 1.71 2.53
N LEU A 139 3.61 1.77 3.20
CA LEU A 139 2.79 2.97 3.33
C LEU A 139 2.78 3.47 4.77
N ASP A 140 3.21 4.71 4.99
CA ASP A 140 2.98 5.39 6.26
C ASP A 140 1.68 6.19 6.25
N PHE A 141 0.77 5.86 7.16
CA PHE A 141 -0.31 6.74 7.57
C PHE A 141 0.24 7.81 8.53
N ILE A 142 0.23 9.06 8.10
CA ILE A 142 0.85 10.17 8.81
C ILE A 142 -0.24 11.00 9.50
N ASN A 143 -0.41 10.78 10.80
CA ASN A 143 -1.35 11.48 11.67
C ASN A 143 -0.75 12.72 12.37
N LYS A 144 0.35 13.26 11.82
CA LYS A 144 1.09 14.42 12.31
C LYS A 144 1.25 15.43 11.16
N PRO A 145 1.34 16.75 11.42
CA PRO A 145 1.55 17.73 10.35
C PRO A 145 2.88 17.48 9.61
N GLY A 146 2.95 17.94 8.35
CA GLY A 146 4.19 17.90 7.58
C GLY A 146 4.52 16.55 6.95
N MET A 147 3.54 15.94 6.27
CA MET A 147 3.69 14.62 5.64
C MET A 147 4.90 14.54 4.68
N TYR A 148 5.03 15.50 3.77
CA TYR A 148 6.10 15.48 2.77
C TYR A 148 7.48 15.73 3.38
N GLU A 149 7.59 16.49 4.46
CA GLU A 149 8.87 16.65 5.18
C GLU A 149 9.31 15.35 5.84
N LYS A 150 8.35 14.57 6.37
CA LYS A 150 8.61 13.25 6.95
C LYS A 150 9.04 12.24 5.89
N LEU A 151 8.36 12.19 4.75
CA LEU A 151 8.76 11.33 3.63
C LEU A 151 10.14 11.71 3.08
N LYS A 152 10.42 13.01 2.95
CA LYS A 152 11.75 13.50 2.56
C LYS A 152 12.83 13.04 3.55
N LYS A 153 12.57 13.19 4.85
CA LYS A 153 13.50 12.73 5.90
C LYS A 153 13.71 11.21 5.85
N LEU A 154 12.64 10.43 5.65
CA LEU A 154 12.76 8.98 5.48
C LEU A 154 13.70 8.65 4.31
N ARG A 155 13.50 9.27 3.15
CA ARG A 155 14.38 9.08 1.98
C ARG A 155 15.84 9.40 2.31
N GLU A 156 16.09 10.57 2.90
CA GLU A 156 17.46 10.98 3.28
C GLU A 156 18.12 9.97 4.23
N GLU A 157 17.34 9.39 5.16
CA GLU A 157 17.84 8.35 6.05
C GLU A 157 18.08 7.01 5.35
N PHE A 158 17.24 6.60 4.39
CA PHE A 158 17.50 5.43 3.53
C PHE A 158 18.78 5.61 2.72
N ASP A 159 18.96 6.76 2.07
CA ASP A 159 20.16 7.08 1.29
C ASP A 159 21.44 7.07 2.14
N ALA A 160 21.36 7.60 3.36
CA ALA A 160 22.50 7.68 4.27
C ALA A 160 22.85 6.33 4.92
N LYS A 161 21.86 5.54 5.32
CA LYS A 161 22.07 4.32 6.13
C LYS A 161 22.07 3.04 5.31
N ARG A 162 21.45 3.05 4.12
CA ARG A 162 21.26 1.89 3.23
C ARG A 162 20.82 0.62 3.97
N PRO A 163 19.69 0.67 4.71
CA PRO A 163 19.22 -0.46 5.50
C PRO A 163 18.79 -1.64 4.61
N LEU A 164 18.65 -2.83 5.21
CA LEU A 164 18.02 -4.00 4.58
C LEU A 164 18.65 -4.39 3.22
N ASP A 165 19.98 -4.36 3.14
CA ASP A 165 20.73 -4.68 1.92
C ASP A 165 20.29 -3.84 0.70
N GLN A 166 19.98 -2.56 0.93
CA GLN A 166 19.71 -1.58 -0.12
C GLN A 166 20.92 -1.43 -1.04
N LEU A 167 20.69 -1.53 -2.34
CA LEU A 167 21.73 -1.56 -3.38
C LEU A 167 22.26 -0.17 -3.69
N ASP A 168 21.37 0.79 -3.92
CA ASP A 168 21.68 2.15 -4.38
C ASP A 168 20.78 3.18 -3.68
N ASN A 169 21.06 4.47 -3.91
CA ASN A 169 20.20 5.55 -3.40
C ASN A 169 18.77 5.43 -3.95
N ALA A 170 17.82 5.95 -3.18
CA ALA A 170 16.42 6.01 -3.51
C ALA A 170 16.16 6.88 -4.75
N THR A 171 15.31 6.37 -5.62
CA THR A 171 14.86 7.06 -6.83
C THR A 171 13.51 7.71 -6.62
N ASP A 172 13.28 8.85 -7.28
CA ASP A 172 11.97 9.49 -7.28
C ASP A 172 10.90 8.61 -7.91
N HIS A 173 9.67 8.69 -7.38
CA HIS A 173 8.51 8.06 -7.96
C HIS A 173 7.55 9.11 -8.55
N ARG A 174 6.67 8.71 -9.47
CA ARG A 174 5.67 9.60 -10.08
C ARG A 174 4.62 10.11 -9.08
N ILE A 175 4.39 9.36 -8.00
CA ILE A 175 3.49 9.77 -6.92
C ILE A 175 4.21 10.80 -6.07
N LYS A 176 3.56 11.94 -5.81
CA LYS A 176 4.17 13.07 -5.11
C LYS A 176 4.67 12.65 -3.72
N GLY A 177 5.95 12.88 -3.46
CA GLY A 177 6.61 12.58 -2.18
C GLY A 177 6.98 11.11 -1.99
N ALA A 178 6.56 10.22 -2.89
CA ALA A 178 6.94 8.83 -2.86
C ALA A 178 8.33 8.62 -3.48
N PHE A 179 9.01 7.58 -3.04
CA PHE A 179 10.32 7.17 -3.55
C PHE A 179 10.43 5.65 -3.58
N VAL A 180 11.40 5.13 -4.33
CA VAL A 180 11.64 3.69 -4.48
C VAL A 180 13.05 3.37 -4.02
N THR A 181 13.21 2.27 -3.30
CA THR A 181 14.50 1.66 -2.98
C THR A 181 14.57 0.24 -3.55
N ALA A 182 15.78 -0.20 -3.92
CA ALA A 182 16.03 -1.55 -4.43
C ALA A 182 16.86 -2.34 -3.42
N HIS A 183 16.42 -3.55 -3.09
CA HIS A 183 17.00 -4.38 -2.03
C HIS A 183 17.44 -5.74 -2.56
N LYS A 184 18.59 -6.21 -2.08
CA LYS A 184 19.04 -7.58 -2.34
C LYS A 184 18.26 -8.54 -1.45
N HIS A 185 17.41 -9.36 -2.05
CA HIS A 185 16.68 -10.41 -1.35
C HIS A 185 17.59 -11.61 -1.05
N PHE A 186 17.25 -12.42 -0.03
CA PHE A 186 18.05 -13.59 0.36
C PHE A 186 18.15 -14.66 -0.74
N THR A 187 17.20 -14.66 -1.69
CA THR A 187 17.24 -15.51 -2.90
C THR A 187 18.16 -14.97 -4.00
N ALA A 188 18.91 -13.90 -3.73
CA ALA A 188 19.69 -13.11 -4.69
C ALA A 188 18.86 -12.36 -5.75
N ALA A 189 17.53 -12.41 -5.69
CA ALA A 189 16.65 -11.53 -6.45
C ALA A 189 16.78 -10.08 -5.97
N VAL A 190 16.39 -9.14 -6.83
CA VAL A 190 16.22 -7.73 -6.45
C VAL A 190 14.74 -7.47 -6.26
N VAL A 191 14.37 -6.90 -5.11
CA VAL A 191 13.00 -6.49 -4.79
C VAL A 191 13.00 -4.99 -4.55
N GLU A 192 12.11 -4.29 -5.23
CA GLU A 192 11.88 -2.87 -5.06
C GLU A 192 10.78 -2.63 -4.03
N VAL A 193 11.00 -1.66 -3.14
CA VAL A 193 9.99 -1.17 -2.20
C VAL A 193 9.60 0.24 -2.60
N LEU A 194 8.33 0.43 -2.92
CA LEU A 194 7.73 1.75 -3.09
C LEU A 194 7.32 2.30 -1.72
N HIS A 195 7.90 3.43 -1.33
CA HIS A 195 7.60 4.12 -0.09
C HIS A 195 6.55 5.20 -0.32
N LEU A 196 5.44 5.12 0.41
CA LEU A 196 4.28 6.00 0.26
C LEU A 196 3.96 6.67 1.60
N GLY A 197 3.30 7.83 1.53
CA GLY A 197 2.65 8.43 2.69
C GLY A 197 1.20 8.79 2.39
N CYS A 198 0.35 8.66 3.39
CA CYS A 198 -1.06 9.06 3.35
C CYS A 198 -1.35 10.00 4.52
N ASN A 199 -1.84 11.21 4.21
CA ASN A 199 -2.11 12.20 5.24
C ASN A 199 -3.44 11.94 5.93
N VAL A 200 -3.39 11.34 7.12
CA VAL A 200 -4.56 11.17 7.99
C VAL A 200 -4.61 12.21 9.11
N TYR A 201 -3.68 13.17 9.14
CA TYR A 201 -3.74 14.30 10.04
C TYR A 201 -4.85 15.27 9.63
N HIS A 202 -5.73 15.60 10.58
CA HIS A 202 -6.68 16.68 10.47
C HIS A 202 -6.57 17.57 11.72
N PRO A 203 -6.45 18.91 11.60
CA PRO A 203 -6.25 19.80 12.75
C PRO A 203 -7.35 19.72 13.83
N GLU A 204 -8.57 19.38 13.41
CA GLU A 204 -9.75 19.26 14.27
C GLU A 204 -10.10 17.80 14.64
N ALA A 205 -9.26 16.82 14.30
CA ALA A 205 -9.49 15.45 14.74
C ALA A 205 -9.33 15.37 16.26
N VAL A 206 -10.35 14.89 16.95
CA VAL A 206 -10.31 14.67 18.40
C VAL A 206 -9.53 13.36 18.64
N PRO A 207 -8.44 13.36 19.43
CA PRO A 207 -7.76 12.12 19.78
C PRO A 207 -8.74 11.16 20.46
N PRO A 208 -8.61 9.83 20.27
CA PRO A 208 -9.35 8.90 21.10
C PRO A 208 -9.04 9.23 22.57
N GLY A 209 -10.08 9.49 23.36
CA GLY A 209 -9.95 9.74 24.79
C GLY A 209 -9.31 8.54 25.48
N PRO A 210 -8.75 8.71 26.69
CA PRO A 210 -8.18 7.60 27.43
C PRO A 210 -9.21 6.48 27.54
N GLN A 211 -8.86 5.27 27.09
CA GLN A 211 -9.66 4.08 27.32
C GLN A 211 -9.75 3.90 28.83
N GLU A 212 -10.95 4.06 29.40
CA GLU A 212 -11.21 3.73 30.79
C GLU A 212 -10.82 2.26 30.99
N GLN A 213 -9.72 2.03 31.69
CA GLN A 213 -9.39 0.71 32.19
C GLN A 213 -10.51 0.32 33.14
N GLY A 214 -11.37 -0.59 32.69
CA GLY A 214 -12.35 -1.25 33.54
C GLY A 214 -11.61 -1.86 34.72
N THR A 215 -11.75 -1.23 35.88
CA THR A 215 -11.41 -1.86 37.16
C THR A 215 -12.50 -2.88 37.43
N ASP A 216 -12.29 -4.12 37.00
CA ASP A 216 -13.04 -5.25 37.52
C ASP A 216 -12.64 -5.41 39.00
N GLY A 217 -13.61 -5.15 39.87
CA GLY A 217 -13.58 -5.46 41.31
C GLY A 217 -14.24 -6.80 41.62
#